data_AF-A0A960ILW8-F1
#
_entry.id   AF-A0A960ILW8-F1
#
_cell.length_a   1.000
_cell.length_b   1.000
_cell.length_c   1.000
_cell.angle_alpha   90.00
_cell.angle_beta   90.00
_cell.angle_gamma   90.00
#
_symmetry.space_group_name_H-M   'P 1'
#
loop_
_entity.id
_entity.type
_entity.pdbx_description
1 polymer ?
#
loop_
_entity_poly.entity_id
_entity_poly.type
_entity_poly.pdbx_seq_one_letter_code
_entity_poly.pdbx_strand_id
1 'polypeptide(L)'
;GRADIELAETFFSSASRRVFSTVGVDPAVEFVATTPMSLLRLPRGPAHATYAPEGTTLDVLRQVFERPARVLRFEDLERDLVFAARRLEAILPGGLVGETVERIEVLEPLFYRNKGAYLVGRVLRDAELVPLVLALTNPGRGAVVDAVLTEEDEVSQVFGFTRSYFHVDVEQPYETVRFLRSILPRKPIAELYVALGHHRHGKAVLYRDLLLHLAESDEPFVLAPGDEGMVMSVFTMPSLEVVFKVIKDRFAPPKTTTREQVLEKYRMVFRHDRAGRLVDAQEFEHLEFERSRFSRRLLERLLATAGESVLVDGSRVAIRHLYTERRIVPLNLYLASEPEPRAVAAALDFG
;
A
#
# COMPACT_ATOMS: atom_id res chain seq x y z
N GLY A 1 7.80 -21.31 -17.19
CA GLY A 1 8.44 -20.04 -16.82
C GLY A 1 8.16 -19.73 -15.37
N ARG A 2 8.87 -18.76 -14.78
CA ARG A 2 8.55 -18.21 -13.44
C ARG A 2 7.23 -17.44 -13.48
N ALA A 3 6.49 -17.42 -12.37
CA ALA A 3 5.23 -16.69 -12.24
C ALA A 3 5.39 -15.30 -11.57
N ASP A 4 6.63 -14.95 -11.19
CA ASP A 4 7.03 -13.78 -10.40
C ASP A 4 8.15 -12.97 -11.11
N ILE A 5 8.08 -12.85 -12.44
CA ILE A 5 9.13 -12.25 -13.27
C ILE A 5 9.44 -10.81 -12.84
N GLU A 6 8.42 -10.04 -12.50
CA GLU A 6 8.51 -8.67 -12.01
C GLU A 6 9.34 -8.57 -10.71
N LEU A 7 9.22 -9.57 -9.83
CA LEU A 7 10.00 -9.65 -8.60
C LEU A 7 11.45 -10.04 -8.90
N ALA A 8 11.67 -10.91 -9.88
CA ALA A 8 13.00 -11.32 -10.32
C ALA A 8 13.80 -10.15 -10.94
N GLU A 9 13.16 -9.33 -11.79
CA GLU A 9 13.76 -8.10 -12.34
C GLU A 9 14.17 -7.14 -11.21
N THR A 10 13.30 -6.97 -10.21
CA THR A 10 13.58 -6.11 -9.04
C THR A 10 14.75 -6.65 -8.22
N PHE A 11 14.81 -7.97 -8.03
CA PHE A 11 15.92 -8.62 -7.35
C PHE A 11 17.24 -8.36 -8.09
N PHE A 12 17.24 -8.51 -9.42
CA PHE A 12 18.41 -8.23 -10.25
C PHE A 12 18.86 -6.77 -10.11
N SER A 13 17.95 -5.80 -10.28
CA SER A 13 18.27 -4.37 -10.14
C SER A 13 18.81 -4.05 -8.75
N SER A 14 18.23 -4.66 -7.71
CA SER A 14 18.71 -4.49 -6.32
C SER A 14 20.13 -5.03 -6.13
N ALA A 15 20.44 -6.18 -6.73
CA ALA A 15 21.78 -6.77 -6.67
C ALA A 15 22.79 -5.93 -7.46
N SER A 16 22.42 -5.50 -8.67
CA SER A 16 23.25 -4.66 -9.54
C SER A 16 23.63 -3.34 -8.85
N ARG A 17 22.65 -2.62 -8.29
CA ARG A 17 22.89 -1.38 -7.53
C ARG A 17 23.87 -1.55 -6.37
N ARG A 18 23.81 -2.69 -5.68
CA ARG A 18 24.72 -2.99 -4.57
C ARG A 18 26.16 -3.24 -5.02
N VAL A 19 26.35 -3.77 -6.22
CA VAL A 19 27.68 -4.07 -6.78
C VAL A 19 28.31 -2.84 -7.42
N PHE A 20 27.53 -2.05 -8.15
CA PHE A 20 28.05 -0.92 -8.95
C PHE A 20 27.93 0.44 -8.26
N SER A 21 27.22 0.54 -7.12
CA SER A 21 26.96 1.81 -6.42
C SER A 21 26.39 2.90 -7.33
N THR A 22 25.52 2.50 -8.27
CA THR A 22 24.91 3.37 -9.27
C THR A 22 24.20 4.56 -8.63
N VAL A 23 24.55 5.77 -9.04
CA VAL A 23 23.82 7.01 -8.71
C VAL A 23 22.77 7.25 -9.79
N GLY A 24 21.53 7.52 -9.38
CA GLY A 24 20.40 7.66 -10.30
C GLY A 24 19.95 6.32 -10.87
N VAL A 25 19.97 6.21 -12.20
CA VAL A 25 19.46 5.08 -12.98
C VAL A 25 20.39 4.79 -14.14
N ASP A 26 20.68 3.51 -14.37
CA ASP A 26 21.46 3.07 -15.53
C ASP A 26 20.76 1.91 -16.26
N PRO A 27 20.03 2.19 -17.36
CA PRO A 27 19.33 1.17 -18.13
C PRO A 27 20.22 0.07 -18.72
N ALA A 28 21.55 0.25 -18.75
CA ALA A 28 22.48 -0.77 -19.25
C ALA A 28 22.75 -1.88 -18.22
N VAL A 29 22.53 -1.61 -16.94
CA VAL A 29 22.88 -2.55 -15.84
C VAL A 29 21.72 -2.86 -14.90
N GLU A 30 20.54 -2.25 -15.10
CA GLU A 30 19.33 -2.52 -14.31
C GLU A 30 18.03 -2.40 -15.13
N PHE A 31 16.99 -3.07 -14.64
CA PHE A 31 15.64 -2.97 -15.20
C PHE A 31 14.95 -1.70 -14.69
N VAL A 32 14.86 -0.69 -15.56
CA VAL A 32 14.20 0.60 -15.29
C VAL A 32 12.72 0.57 -15.67
N ALA A 33 12.42 -0.07 -16.80
CA ALA A 33 11.08 -0.39 -17.23
C ALA A 33 10.87 -1.91 -17.07
N THR A 34 9.87 -2.29 -16.29
CA THR A 34 9.46 -3.70 -16.14
C THR A 34 8.96 -4.20 -17.48
N THR A 35 9.32 -5.43 -17.84
CA THR A 35 8.70 -6.11 -18.98
C THR A 35 7.17 -6.05 -18.81
N PRO A 36 6.37 -5.63 -19.82
CA PRO A 36 4.93 -5.57 -19.68
C PRO A 36 4.37 -6.97 -19.38
N MET A 37 3.98 -7.20 -18.13
CA MET A 37 3.46 -8.49 -17.68
C MET A 37 2.17 -8.87 -18.41
N SER A 38 1.42 -7.90 -18.93
CA SER A 38 0.26 -8.12 -19.82
C SER A 38 0.61 -8.81 -21.13
N LEU A 39 1.87 -8.72 -21.58
CA LEU A 39 2.37 -9.40 -22.78
C LEU A 39 2.97 -10.77 -22.46
N LEU A 40 3.19 -11.08 -21.18
CA LEU A 40 3.71 -12.36 -20.74
C LEU A 40 2.52 -13.28 -20.45
N ARG A 41 2.39 -14.37 -21.20
CA ARG A 41 1.48 -15.47 -20.82
C ARG A 41 1.92 -15.99 -19.47
N LEU A 42 1.17 -15.65 -18.42
CA LEU A 42 1.39 -16.26 -17.12
C LEU A 42 1.21 -17.77 -17.25
N PRO A 43 2.15 -18.57 -16.73
CA PRO A 43 2.16 -20.01 -16.95
C PRO A 43 1.04 -20.75 -16.18
N ARG A 44 0.28 -20.05 -15.32
CA ARG A 44 -0.75 -20.63 -14.44
C ARG A 44 -2.08 -19.89 -14.59
N GLY A 45 -3.17 -20.56 -14.24
CA GLY A 45 -4.54 -20.03 -14.27
C GLY A 45 -4.76 -18.90 -13.25
N PRO A 46 -5.99 -18.38 -13.12
CA PRO A 46 -6.31 -17.26 -12.23
C PRO A 46 -5.93 -17.54 -10.77
N ALA A 47 -5.48 -16.52 -10.04
CA ALA A 47 -5.15 -16.61 -8.61
C ALA A 47 -6.39 -16.68 -7.68
N HIS A 48 -7.58 -16.95 -8.24
CA HIS A 48 -8.85 -16.97 -7.54
C HIS A 48 -9.70 -18.17 -7.98
N ALA A 49 -10.56 -18.64 -7.09
CA ALA A 49 -11.63 -19.58 -7.39
C ALA A 49 -12.92 -18.81 -7.76
N THR A 50 -13.71 -19.36 -8.68
CA THR A 50 -15.00 -18.81 -9.09
C THR A 50 -16.13 -19.69 -8.59
N TYR A 51 -17.17 -19.06 -8.04
CA TYR A 51 -18.37 -19.71 -7.52
C TYR A 51 -19.59 -19.18 -8.27
N ALA A 52 -20.51 -20.09 -8.61
CA ALA A 52 -21.76 -19.77 -9.27
C ALA A 52 -22.78 -19.21 -8.26
N PRO A 53 -23.61 -18.24 -8.65
CA PRO A 53 -24.65 -17.66 -7.80
C PRO A 53 -25.90 -18.58 -7.74
N GLU A 54 -25.71 -19.81 -7.27
CA GLU A 54 -26.77 -20.83 -7.22
C GLU A 54 -27.23 -21.12 -5.78
N GLY A 55 -28.53 -21.36 -5.61
CA GLY A 55 -29.12 -21.67 -4.31
C GLY A 55 -29.37 -20.42 -3.46
N THR A 56 -28.94 -20.44 -2.20
CA THR A 56 -29.02 -19.30 -1.29
C THR A 56 -27.65 -18.65 -1.07
N THR A 57 -27.62 -17.40 -0.58
CA THR A 57 -26.38 -16.73 -0.15
C THR A 57 -25.57 -17.62 0.83
N LEU A 58 -26.27 -18.31 1.73
CA LEU A 58 -25.65 -19.23 2.68
C LEU A 58 -25.00 -20.42 2.00
N ASP A 59 -25.61 -20.99 0.96
CA ASP A 59 -25.04 -22.12 0.21
C ASP A 59 -23.76 -21.72 -0.53
N VAL A 60 -23.74 -20.54 -1.14
CA VAL A 60 -22.52 -19.98 -1.76
C VAL A 60 -21.43 -19.78 -0.70
N LEU A 61 -21.76 -19.22 0.46
CA LEU A 61 -20.79 -19.04 1.54
C LEU A 61 -20.24 -20.38 2.06
N ARG A 62 -21.07 -21.42 2.16
CA ARG A 62 -20.59 -22.77 2.54
C ARG A 62 -19.54 -23.28 1.57
N GLN A 63 -19.76 -23.12 0.26
CA GLN A 63 -18.79 -23.50 -0.77
C GLN A 63 -17.50 -22.67 -0.65
N VAL A 64 -17.61 -21.35 -0.48
CA VAL A 64 -16.46 -20.46 -0.29
C VAL A 64 -15.61 -20.85 0.93
N PHE A 65 -16.25 -21.30 2.01
CA PHE A 65 -15.57 -21.68 3.25
C PHE A 65 -15.04 -23.12 3.29
N GLU A 66 -15.26 -23.95 2.27
CA GLU A 66 -14.73 -25.32 2.24
C GLU A 66 -13.21 -25.38 2.38
N ARG A 67 -12.48 -24.46 1.73
CA ARG A 67 -11.02 -24.38 1.82
C ARG A 67 -10.57 -23.78 3.15
N PRO A 68 -11.06 -22.60 3.59
CA PRO A 68 -10.77 -22.06 4.92
C PRO A 68 -11.01 -23.05 6.06
N ALA A 69 -12.10 -23.83 6.02
CA ALA A 69 -12.44 -24.81 7.04
C ALA A 69 -11.47 -26.00 7.14
N ARG A 70 -10.65 -26.24 6.11
CA ARG A 70 -9.57 -27.25 6.15
C ARG A 70 -8.31 -26.73 6.84
N VAL A 71 -8.13 -25.41 6.88
CA VAL A 71 -6.93 -24.74 7.42
C VAL A 71 -7.17 -24.19 8.82
N LEU A 72 -8.37 -23.68 9.08
CA LEU A 72 -8.75 -23.06 10.34
C LEU A 72 -9.76 -23.91 11.10
N ARG A 73 -9.58 -24.00 12.42
CA ARG A 73 -10.59 -24.57 13.32
C ARG A 73 -11.56 -23.47 13.73
N PHE A 74 -12.80 -23.55 13.23
CA PHE A 74 -13.86 -22.61 13.61
C PHE A 74 -14.50 -22.97 14.95
N GLU A 75 -14.99 -21.96 15.68
CA GLU A 75 -15.80 -22.17 16.88
C GLU A 75 -17.17 -22.76 16.51
N ASP A 76 -17.88 -22.07 15.62
CA ASP A 76 -19.17 -22.47 15.06
C ASP A 76 -19.32 -21.84 13.67
N LEU A 77 -18.82 -22.55 12.65
CA LEU A 77 -18.79 -22.03 11.28
C LEU A 77 -20.21 -21.77 10.76
N GLU A 78 -21.14 -22.69 10.97
CA GLU A 78 -22.48 -22.61 10.40
C GLU A 78 -23.24 -21.39 10.93
N ARG A 79 -23.17 -21.15 12.25
CA ARG A 79 -23.73 -19.94 12.88
C ARG A 79 -23.17 -18.67 12.24
N ASP A 80 -21.86 -18.62 12.06
CA ASP A 80 -21.16 -17.45 11.55
C ASP A 80 -21.50 -17.20 10.06
N LEU A 81 -21.64 -18.26 9.25
CA LEU A 81 -22.08 -18.15 7.85
C LEU A 81 -23.53 -17.66 7.74
N VAL A 82 -24.43 -18.07 8.65
CA VAL A 82 -25.81 -17.55 8.70
C VAL A 82 -25.81 -16.04 8.98
N PHE A 83 -24.97 -15.57 9.91
CA PHE A 83 -24.84 -14.14 10.19
C PHE A 83 -24.24 -13.37 9.00
N ALA A 84 -23.19 -13.91 8.38
CA ALA A 84 -22.58 -13.32 7.20
C ALA A 84 -23.57 -13.23 6.03
N ALA A 85 -24.34 -14.29 5.77
CA ALA A 85 -25.37 -14.31 4.72
C ALA A 85 -26.43 -13.24 4.95
N ARG A 86 -26.98 -13.14 6.17
CA ARG A 86 -27.96 -12.10 6.52
C ARG A 86 -27.39 -10.69 6.37
N ARG A 87 -26.13 -10.49 6.77
CA ARG A 87 -25.47 -9.20 6.62
C ARG A 87 -25.28 -8.85 5.15
N LEU A 88 -24.87 -9.81 4.31
CA LEU A 88 -24.74 -9.63 2.86
C LEU A 88 -26.08 -9.29 2.22
N GLU A 89 -27.16 -10.00 2.56
CA GLU A 89 -28.50 -9.73 2.02
C GLU A 89 -29.05 -8.37 2.46
N ALA A 90 -28.63 -7.87 3.62
CA ALA A 90 -28.99 -6.54 4.09
C ALA A 90 -28.20 -5.41 3.39
N ILE A 91 -26.94 -5.65 2.99
CA ILE A 91 -26.12 -4.65 2.30
C ILE A 91 -26.36 -4.69 0.78
N LEU A 92 -26.44 -5.90 0.22
CA LEU A 92 -26.58 -6.16 -1.21
C LEU A 92 -27.97 -6.76 -1.45
N PRO A 93 -28.87 -6.06 -2.17
CA PRO A 93 -30.20 -6.59 -2.48
C PRO A 93 -30.10 -7.94 -3.21
N GLY A 94 -30.66 -8.99 -2.64
CA GLY A 94 -30.57 -10.36 -3.19
C GLY A 94 -29.26 -11.11 -2.85
N GLY A 95 -28.39 -10.54 -2.00
CA GLY A 95 -27.19 -11.19 -1.50
C GLY A 95 -26.23 -11.61 -2.61
N LEU A 96 -25.78 -12.87 -2.57
CA LEU A 96 -24.85 -13.46 -3.55
C LEU A 96 -25.55 -14.25 -4.67
N VAL A 97 -26.89 -14.27 -4.69
CA VAL A 97 -27.68 -15.10 -5.62
C VAL A 97 -28.78 -14.30 -6.34
N GLY A 98 -28.75 -12.96 -6.24
CA GLY A 98 -29.69 -12.10 -6.95
C GLY A 98 -29.56 -12.24 -8.47
N GLU A 99 -30.63 -11.94 -9.22
CA GLU A 99 -30.68 -12.06 -10.69
C GLU A 99 -29.56 -11.29 -11.42
N THR A 100 -29.04 -10.27 -10.76
CA THR A 100 -27.99 -9.38 -11.25
C THR A 100 -26.58 -9.91 -10.97
N VAL A 101 -26.44 -10.88 -10.07
CA VAL A 101 -25.16 -11.49 -9.71
C VAL A 101 -24.76 -12.49 -10.78
N GLU A 102 -23.62 -12.26 -11.43
CA GLU A 102 -23.11 -13.13 -12.49
C GLU A 102 -22.20 -14.22 -11.93
N ARG A 103 -21.29 -13.85 -11.01
CA ARG A 103 -20.37 -14.79 -10.35
C ARG A 103 -19.70 -14.17 -9.13
N ILE A 104 -19.20 -15.04 -8.26
CA ILE A 104 -18.38 -14.67 -7.10
C ILE A 104 -16.96 -15.17 -7.34
N GLU A 105 -15.96 -14.33 -7.09
CA GLU A 105 -14.56 -14.69 -7.23
C GLU A 105 -13.83 -14.44 -5.92
N VAL A 106 -13.10 -15.44 -5.42
CA VAL A 106 -12.38 -15.37 -4.14
C VAL A 106 -10.92 -15.77 -4.34
N LEU A 107 -10.00 -14.92 -3.91
CA LEU A 107 -8.57 -15.24 -3.91
C LEU A 107 -8.33 -16.50 -3.09
N GLU A 108 -7.52 -17.42 -3.64
CA GLU A 108 -7.25 -18.69 -2.99
C GLU A 108 -6.55 -18.56 -1.62
N PRO A 109 -5.55 -17.68 -1.43
CA PRO A 109 -4.87 -17.57 -0.14
C PRO A 109 -5.66 -16.73 0.88
N LEU A 110 -5.55 -17.11 2.15
CA LEU A 110 -5.97 -16.28 3.28
C LEU A 110 -4.89 -15.23 3.58
N PHE A 111 -5.33 -14.01 3.84
CA PHE A 111 -4.46 -12.89 4.17
C PHE A 111 -4.35 -12.78 5.69
N TYR A 112 -3.19 -13.07 6.27
CA TYR A 112 -3.02 -13.02 7.73
C TYR A 112 -2.37 -11.72 8.18
N ARG A 113 -2.90 -11.13 9.26
CA ARG A 113 -2.25 -9.99 9.91
C ARG A 113 -2.62 -9.95 11.39
N ASN A 114 -1.60 -9.90 12.25
CA ASN A 114 -1.76 -9.94 13.70
C ASN A 114 -2.64 -11.13 14.14
N LYS A 115 -3.82 -10.86 14.71
CA LYS A 115 -4.77 -11.87 15.17
C LYS A 115 -5.94 -12.10 14.20
N GLY A 116 -5.88 -11.50 13.01
CA GLY A 116 -6.91 -11.60 11.99
C GLY A 116 -6.46 -12.39 10.77
N ALA A 117 -7.41 -13.05 10.13
CA ALA A 117 -7.27 -13.57 8.77
C ALA A 117 -8.37 -12.95 7.90
N TYR A 118 -8.09 -12.70 6.63
CA TYR A 118 -9.04 -12.09 5.71
C TYR A 118 -9.20 -12.98 4.49
N LEU A 119 -10.44 -13.33 4.18
CA LEU A 119 -10.81 -13.92 2.91
C LEU A 119 -11.20 -12.77 1.99
N VAL A 120 -10.54 -12.68 0.84
CA VAL A 120 -10.63 -11.54 -0.06
C VAL A 120 -11.21 -11.99 -1.39
N GLY A 121 -12.33 -11.39 -1.77
CA GLY A 121 -13.04 -11.70 -3.00
C GLY A 121 -13.72 -10.47 -3.59
N ARG A 122 -14.49 -10.72 -4.64
CA ARG A 122 -15.34 -9.76 -5.31
C ARG A 122 -16.55 -10.45 -5.91
N VAL A 123 -17.64 -9.71 -6.05
CA VAL A 123 -18.88 -10.14 -6.68
C VAL A 123 -19.00 -9.37 -7.98
N LEU A 124 -19.15 -10.06 -9.11
CA LEU A 124 -19.55 -9.42 -10.35
C LEU A 124 -21.07 -9.34 -10.39
N ARG A 125 -21.59 -8.12 -10.45
CA ARG A 125 -23.02 -7.84 -10.47
C ARG A 125 -23.31 -6.69 -11.43
N ASP A 126 -24.21 -6.87 -12.39
CA ASP A 126 -24.55 -5.85 -13.39
C ASP A 126 -23.32 -5.24 -14.09
N ALA A 127 -22.34 -6.09 -14.45
CA ALA A 127 -21.02 -5.66 -14.96
C ALA A 127 -20.16 -4.79 -14.01
N GLU A 128 -20.57 -4.60 -12.75
CA GLU A 128 -19.79 -3.93 -11.71
C GLU A 128 -19.13 -4.94 -10.75
N LEU A 129 -17.91 -4.62 -10.31
CA LEU A 129 -17.18 -5.44 -9.32
C LEU A 129 -17.35 -4.84 -7.94
N VAL A 130 -18.09 -5.55 -7.08
CA VAL A 130 -18.28 -5.19 -5.68
C VAL A 130 -17.26 -5.95 -4.83
N PRO A 131 -16.49 -5.28 -3.95
CA PRO A 131 -15.61 -5.96 -3.01
C PRO A 131 -16.38 -6.96 -2.12
N LEU A 132 -15.74 -8.07 -1.74
CA LEU A 132 -16.25 -9.01 -0.75
C LEU A 132 -15.11 -9.46 0.14
N VAL A 133 -14.97 -8.84 1.32
CA VAL A 133 -13.94 -9.20 2.29
C VAL A 133 -14.59 -9.68 3.59
N LEU A 134 -14.23 -10.89 3.99
CA LEU A 134 -14.66 -11.49 5.25
C LEU A 134 -13.49 -11.45 6.24
N ALA A 135 -13.66 -10.68 7.31
CA ALA A 135 -12.68 -10.59 8.39
C ALA A 135 -12.93 -11.72 9.39
N LEU A 136 -11.89 -12.52 9.63
CA LEU A 136 -11.89 -13.62 10.57
C LEU A 136 -11.04 -13.25 11.78
N THR A 137 -11.55 -13.49 12.98
CA THR A 137 -10.80 -13.31 14.23
C THR A 137 -10.74 -14.62 15.00
N ASN A 138 -9.91 -14.69 16.04
CA ASN A 138 -9.85 -15.84 16.93
C ASN A 138 -9.96 -15.37 18.40
N PRO A 139 -11.18 -15.37 18.98
CA PRO A 139 -11.40 -15.01 20.38
C PRO A 139 -10.87 -16.05 21.39
N GLY A 140 -10.19 -17.11 20.92
CA GLY A 140 -9.50 -18.10 21.75
C GLY A 140 -10.13 -19.50 21.72
N ARG A 141 -11.38 -19.65 21.27
CA ARG A 141 -12.08 -20.95 21.15
C ARG A 141 -12.06 -21.53 19.74
N GLY A 142 -11.72 -20.72 18.74
CA GLY A 142 -11.73 -21.06 17.33
C GLY A 142 -11.81 -19.78 16.49
N ALA A 143 -11.64 -19.92 15.18
CA ALA A 143 -11.89 -18.85 14.23
C ALA A 143 -13.39 -18.51 14.20
N VAL A 144 -13.71 -17.23 14.03
CA VAL A 144 -15.07 -16.73 13.83
C VAL A 144 -15.09 -15.73 12.69
N VAL A 145 -16.23 -15.62 11.98
CA VAL A 145 -16.45 -14.53 11.02
C VAL A 145 -16.91 -13.29 11.78
N ASP A 146 -16.07 -12.28 11.84
CA ASP A 146 -16.27 -11.07 12.65
C ASP A 146 -16.99 -9.96 11.87
N ALA A 147 -16.65 -9.81 10.59
CA ALA A 147 -17.23 -8.78 9.74
C ALA A 147 -17.30 -9.18 8.27
N VAL A 148 -18.26 -8.59 7.56
CA VAL A 148 -18.40 -8.60 6.11
C VAL A 148 -18.23 -7.16 5.63
N LEU A 149 -17.27 -6.95 4.73
CA LEU A 149 -16.97 -5.65 4.14
C LEU A 149 -17.23 -5.73 2.63
N THR A 150 -18.02 -4.79 2.11
CA THR A 150 -18.38 -4.74 0.69
C THR A 150 -18.12 -3.37 0.06
N GLU A 151 -17.72 -2.38 0.85
CA GLU A 151 -17.43 -1.04 0.36
C GLU A 151 -15.93 -0.86 0.09
N GLU A 152 -15.59 -0.11 -0.98
CA GLU A 152 -14.18 0.19 -1.33
C GLU A 152 -13.43 0.82 -0.16
N ASP A 153 -14.06 1.77 0.55
CA ASP A 153 -13.43 2.51 1.64
C ASP A 153 -13.11 1.60 2.83
N GLU A 154 -14.02 0.69 3.21
CA GLU A 154 -13.79 -0.30 4.27
C GLU A 154 -12.62 -1.24 3.91
N VAL A 155 -12.60 -1.74 2.67
CA VAL A 155 -11.53 -2.63 2.20
C VAL A 155 -10.21 -1.88 2.08
N SER A 156 -10.24 -0.61 1.67
CA SER A 156 -9.05 0.24 1.59
C SER A 156 -8.37 0.40 2.95
N GLN A 157 -9.15 0.51 4.03
CA GLN A 157 -8.63 0.53 5.41
C GLN A 157 -7.99 -0.80 5.83
N VAL A 158 -8.53 -1.94 5.35
CA VAL A 158 -7.92 -3.26 5.56
C VAL A 158 -6.56 -3.34 4.86
N PHE A 159 -6.40 -2.73 3.69
CA PHE A 159 -5.11 -2.65 2.98
C PHE A 159 -4.32 -1.36 3.29
N GLY A 160 -4.62 -0.67 4.39
CA GLY A 160 -4.05 0.64 4.73
C GLY A 160 -2.52 0.64 4.88
N PHE A 161 -1.87 1.72 4.41
CA PHE A 161 -0.42 1.93 4.49
C PHE A 161 0.10 2.15 5.93
N THR A 162 -0.81 2.32 6.89
CA THR A 162 -0.49 2.41 8.32
C THR A 162 -0.51 1.06 9.04
N ARG A 163 -0.84 -0.02 8.33
CA ARG A 163 -0.91 -1.37 8.89
C ARG A 163 0.30 -2.19 8.48
N SER A 164 0.62 -3.19 9.29
CA SER A 164 1.59 -4.22 8.94
C SER A 164 1.21 -4.93 7.64
N TYR A 165 2.21 -5.43 6.93
CA TYR A 165 2.00 -6.21 5.71
C TYR A 165 1.23 -7.48 6.03
N PHE A 166 0.47 -7.97 5.05
CA PHE A 166 -0.12 -9.29 5.14
C PHE A 166 0.97 -10.36 5.04
N HIS A 167 0.82 -11.39 5.86
CA HIS A 167 1.46 -12.67 5.63
C HIS A 167 0.51 -13.50 4.79
N VAL A 168 0.85 -13.70 3.53
CA VAL A 168 0.00 -14.33 2.53
C VAL A 168 0.88 -15.14 1.58
N ASP A 169 0.45 -16.35 1.27
CA ASP A 169 1.15 -17.24 0.35
C ASP A 169 0.69 -16.97 -1.08
N VAL A 170 1.44 -16.13 -1.79
CA VAL A 170 1.08 -15.65 -3.14
C VAL A 170 2.03 -16.26 -4.17
N GLU A 171 1.53 -17.23 -4.92
CA GLU A 171 2.29 -17.82 -6.03
C GLU A 171 2.39 -16.91 -7.26
N GLN A 172 1.39 -16.04 -7.47
CA GLN A 172 1.27 -15.16 -8.64
C GLN A 172 1.04 -13.69 -8.21
N PRO A 173 2.09 -12.98 -7.76
CA PRO A 173 1.96 -11.64 -7.17
C PRO A 173 1.28 -10.65 -8.10
N TYR A 174 1.66 -10.61 -9.37
CA TYR A 174 1.01 -9.77 -10.37
C TYR A 174 -0.51 -10.00 -10.49
N GLU A 175 -0.98 -11.26 -10.55
CA GLU A 175 -2.42 -11.55 -10.66
C GLU A 175 -3.18 -11.21 -9.38
N THR A 176 -2.58 -11.45 -8.22
CA THR A 176 -3.15 -11.03 -6.95
C THR A 176 -3.26 -9.51 -6.88
N VAL A 177 -2.23 -8.76 -7.28
CA VAL A 177 -2.28 -7.29 -7.33
C VAL A 177 -3.30 -6.80 -8.35
N ARG A 178 -3.42 -7.45 -9.52
CA ARG A 178 -4.44 -7.15 -10.54
C ARG A 178 -5.85 -7.38 -10.01
N PHE A 179 -6.06 -8.46 -9.25
CA PHE A 179 -7.33 -8.73 -8.57
C PHE A 179 -7.63 -7.64 -7.54
N LEU A 180 -6.70 -7.33 -6.65
CA LEU A 180 -6.86 -6.30 -5.62
C LEU A 180 -7.13 -4.92 -6.26
N ARG A 181 -6.47 -4.60 -7.37
CA ARG A 181 -6.65 -3.33 -8.09
C ARG A 181 -8.06 -3.16 -8.64
N SER A 182 -8.78 -4.24 -8.96
CA SER A 182 -10.16 -4.12 -9.43
C SER A 182 -11.14 -3.71 -8.32
N ILE A 183 -10.84 -4.06 -7.07
CA ILE A 183 -11.66 -3.73 -5.90
C ILE A 183 -11.11 -2.53 -5.11
N LEU A 184 -9.88 -2.10 -5.41
CA LEU A 184 -9.22 -0.93 -4.84
C LEU A 184 -8.65 -0.03 -5.97
N PRO A 185 -9.52 0.49 -6.87
CA PRO A 185 -9.11 1.26 -8.05
C PRO A 185 -8.46 2.61 -7.73
N ARG A 186 -8.54 3.10 -6.49
CA ARG A 186 -7.82 4.32 -6.07
C ARG A 186 -6.46 4.05 -5.45
N LYS A 187 -6.18 2.80 -5.08
CA LYS A 187 -4.95 2.46 -4.33
C LYS A 187 -3.75 2.22 -5.25
N PRO A 188 -2.62 2.93 -5.08
CA PRO A 188 -1.46 2.76 -5.95
C PRO A 188 -0.97 1.31 -6.01
N ILE A 189 -0.52 0.87 -7.19
CA ILE A 189 -0.02 -0.49 -7.40
C ILE A 189 1.17 -0.80 -6.46
N ALA A 190 2.06 0.18 -6.26
CA ALA A 190 3.14 0.08 -5.31
C ALA A 190 2.66 -0.28 -3.89
N GLU A 191 1.57 0.32 -3.42
CA GLU A 191 0.99 0.03 -2.10
C GLU A 191 0.38 -1.36 -2.01
N LEU A 192 -0.19 -1.87 -3.10
CA LEU A 192 -0.73 -3.24 -3.14
C LEU A 192 0.40 -4.27 -2.99
N TYR A 193 1.53 -4.10 -3.71
CA TYR A 193 2.70 -4.96 -3.51
C TYR A 193 3.28 -4.86 -2.10
N VAL A 194 3.36 -3.64 -1.55
CA VAL A 194 3.79 -3.42 -0.17
C VAL A 194 2.87 -4.15 0.81
N ALA A 195 1.55 -4.06 0.62
CA ALA A 195 0.56 -4.74 1.46
C ALA A 195 0.70 -6.27 1.44
N LEU A 196 1.17 -6.86 0.33
CA LEU A 196 1.50 -8.29 0.21
C LEU A 196 2.88 -8.68 0.79
N GLY A 197 3.65 -7.72 1.31
CA GLY A 197 4.99 -7.94 1.86
C GLY A 197 6.13 -7.76 0.85
N HIS A 198 5.82 -7.50 -0.42
CA HIS A 198 6.80 -7.25 -1.49
C HIS A 198 7.30 -5.80 -1.51
N HIS A 199 7.67 -5.26 -0.34
CA HIS A 199 8.06 -3.86 -0.15
C HIS A 199 9.20 -3.38 -1.08
N ARG A 200 10.19 -4.23 -1.39
CA ARG A 200 11.27 -3.89 -2.34
C ARG A 200 10.75 -3.70 -3.77
N HIS A 201 9.79 -4.52 -4.19
CA HIS A 201 9.16 -4.36 -5.50
C HIS A 201 8.24 -3.16 -5.51
N GLY A 202 7.47 -2.94 -4.44
CA GLY A 202 6.67 -1.72 -4.28
C GLY A 202 7.52 -0.44 -4.37
N LYS A 203 8.74 -0.45 -3.82
CA LYS A 203 9.72 0.64 -3.98
C LYS A 203 10.10 0.86 -5.45
N ALA A 204 10.37 -0.21 -6.20
CA ALA A 204 10.71 -0.10 -7.62
C ALA A 204 9.53 0.41 -8.46
N VAL A 205 8.30 -0.04 -8.17
CA VAL A 205 7.07 0.45 -8.83
C VAL A 205 6.86 1.93 -8.52
N LEU A 206 6.95 2.35 -7.25
CA LEU A 206 6.83 3.76 -6.86
C LEU A 206 7.85 4.64 -7.60
N TYR A 207 9.10 4.17 -7.69
CA TYR A 207 10.15 4.90 -8.38
C TYR A 207 9.87 5.05 -9.87
N ARG A 208 9.37 3.99 -10.52
CA ARG A 208 8.94 4.04 -11.91
C ARG A 208 7.78 5.01 -12.11
N ASP A 209 6.76 4.98 -11.25
CA ASP A 209 5.63 5.91 -11.30
C ASP A 209 6.11 7.37 -11.16
N LEU A 210 7.10 7.61 -10.30
CA LEU A 210 7.74 8.93 -10.16
C LEU A 210 8.47 9.37 -11.44
N LEU A 211 9.23 8.48 -12.08
CA LEU A 211 9.94 8.80 -13.33
C LEU A 211 8.97 9.09 -14.48
N LEU A 212 7.88 8.32 -14.59
CA LEU A 212 6.82 8.56 -15.57
C LEU A 212 6.17 9.93 -15.33
N HIS A 213 5.82 10.23 -14.08
CA HIS A 213 5.26 11.54 -13.71
C HIS A 213 6.19 12.70 -14.09
N LEU A 214 7.49 12.57 -13.83
CA LEU A 214 8.49 13.58 -14.19
C LEU A 214 8.69 13.79 -15.70
N ALA A 215 8.39 12.75 -16.49
CA ALA A 215 8.45 12.80 -17.95
C ALA A 215 7.18 13.41 -18.57
N GLU A 216 6.02 13.23 -17.91
CA GLU A 216 4.71 13.69 -18.39
C GLU A 216 4.30 15.05 -17.80
N SER A 217 5.01 15.54 -16.78
CA SER A 217 4.70 16.77 -16.05
C SER A 217 5.93 17.65 -15.82
N ASP A 218 5.74 18.96 -15.88
CA ASP A 218 6.72 19.98 -15.48
C ASP A 218 6.48 20.50 -14.05
N GLU A 219 5.58 19.87 -13.29
CA GLU A 219 5.28 20.25 -11.92
C GLU A 219 6.53 20.20 -11.02
N PRO A 220 6.84 21.27 -10.27
CA PRO A 220 8.04 21.29 -9.44
C PRO A 220 7.81 20.62 -8.09
N PHE A 221 8.88 20.08 -7.52
CA PHE A 221 8.99 19.79 -6.10
C PHE A 221 8.88 21.08 -5.29
N VAL A 222 8.00 21.06 -4.30
CA VAL A 222 7.72 22.16 -3.37
C VAL A 222 7.78 21.68 -1.93
N LEU A 223 7.99 22.59 -0.99
CA LEU A 223 7.84 22.28 0.43
C LEU A 223 6.44 21.73 0.71
N ALA A 224 6.36 20.67 1.51
CA ALA A 224 5.06 20.11 1.89
C ALA A 224 4.30 21.12 2.77
N PRO A 225 2.96 21.20 2.64
CA PRO A 225 2.15 22.05 3.50
C PRO A 225 2.20 21.57 4.96
N GLY A 226 2.17 22.51 5.90
CA GLY A 226 2.21 22.25 7.33
C GLY A 226 3.35 22.97 8.04
N ASP A 227 3.49 22.68 9.33
CA ASP A 227 4.53 23.28 10.16
C ASP A 227 5.90 22.68 9.84
N GLU A 228 6.92 23.51 9.96
CA GLU A 228 8.27 23.06 9.68
C GLU A 228 8.78 22.07 10.75
N GLY A 229 9.15 20.87 10.30
CA GLY A 229 9.77 19.88 11.17
C GLY A 229 11.17 20.29 11.63
N MET A 230 11.46 20.07 12.92
CA MET A 230 12.79 20.37 13.51
C MET A 230 13.91 19.41 13.05
N VAL A 231 13.54 18.22 12.54
CA VAL A 231 14.45 17.11 12.24
C VAL A 231 14.48 16.77 10.75
N MET A 232 13.34 16.88 10.08
CA MET A 232 13.17 16.52 8.66
C MET A 232 12.86 17.75 7.83
N SER A 233 13.44 17.82 6.63
CA SER A 233 12.97 18.68 5.55
C SER A 233 12.03 17.86 4.67
N VAL A 234 10.77 18.29 4.56
CA VAL A 234 9.70 17.55 3.90
C VAL A 234 9.22 18.30 2.66
N PHE A 235 9.15 17.59 1.53
CA PHE A 235 8.73 18.16 0.25
C PHE A 235 7.88 17.16 -0.55
N THR A 236 7.19 17.63 -1.58
CA THR A 236 6.28 16.82 -2.40
C THR A 236 6.09 17.48 -3.76
N MET A 237 5.39 16.80 -4.66
CA MET A 237 4.71 17.45 -5.80
C MET A 237 3.20 17.44 -5.49
N PRO A 238 2.47 18.54 -5.71
CA PRO A 238 1.04 18.62 -5.39
C PRO A 238 0.19 17.48 -5.96
N SER A 239 0.48 16.97 -7.16
CA SER A 239 -0.23 15.81 -7.74
C SER A 239 0.17 14.45 -7.16
N LEU A 240 1.33 14.31 -6.51
CA LEU A 240 1.79 13.04 -5.96
C LEU A 240 1.17 12.75 -4.59
N GLU A 241 0.84 11.49 -4.37
CA GLU A 241 0.30 11.00 -3.09
C GLU A 241 1.38 10.63 -2.07
N VAL A 242 2.63 11.08 -2.30
CA VAL A 242 3.78 10.82 -1.43
C VAL A 242 4.51 12.10 -1.04
N VAL A 243 5.14 12.08 0.14
CA VAL A 243 6.09 13.11 0.59
C VAL A 243 7.49 12.52 0.65
N PHE A 244 8.47 13.35 0.34
CA PHE A 244 9.89 13.05 0.45
C PHE A 244 10.43 13.72 1.71
N LYS A 245 11.18 12.98 2.52
CA LYS A 245 11.74 13.44 3.78
C LYS A 245 13.24 13.23 3.81
N VAL A 246 13.98 14.33 3.95
CA VAL A 246 15.43 14.32 4.12
C VAL A 246 15.74 14.72 5.56
N ILE A 247 16.61 13.95 6.22
CA ILE A 247 17.07 14.27 7.57
C ILE A 247 18.02 15.48 7.48
N LYS A 248 17.75 16.52 8.27
CA LYS A 248 18.58 17.73 8.34
C LYS A 248 19.97 17.41 8.90
N ASP A 249 20.96 18.22 8.55
CA ASP A 249 22.34 18.08 9.04
C ASP A 249 22.46 18.54 10.51
N ARG A 250 21.64 19.53 10.89
CA ARG A 250 21.54 20.06 12.26
C ARG A 250 20.09 20.19 12.68
N PHE A 251 19.77 19.75 13.89
CA PHE A 251 18.42 19.83 14.44
C PHE A 251 18.22 21.08 15.29
N ALA A 252 17.04 21.68 15.17
CA ALA A 252 16.70 22.87 15.96
C ALA A 252 16.47 22.49 17.45
N PRO A 253 16.89 23.34 18.40
CA PRO A 253 16.51 23.19 19.81
C PRO A 253 14.99 23.09 19.96
N PRO A 254 14.47 22.29 20.90
CA PRO A 254 15.18 21.57 21.97
C PRO A 254 15.63 20.14 21.58
N LYS A 255 15.66 19.78 20.30
CA LYS A 255 15.97 18.40 19.89
C LYS A 255 17.45 18.06 20.16
N THR A 256 17.68 17.10 21.05
CA THR A 256 19.01 16.56 21.41
C THR A 256 19.32 15.23 20.73
N THR A 257 18.50 14.82 19.75
CA THR A 257 18.67 13.53 19.06
C THR A 257 19.78 13.60 18.01
N THR A 258 20.32 12.46 17.57
CA THR A 258 21.30 12.40 16.46
C THR A 258 20.69 11.84 15.19
N ARG A 259 21.39 12.00 14.06
CA ARG A 259 20.97 11.40 12.78
C ARG A 259 20.83 9.88 12.88
N GLU A 260 21.76 9.22 13.57
CA GLU A 260 21.76 7.77 13.78
C GLU A 260 20.52 7.33 14.57
N GLN A 261 20.14 8.09 15.61
CA GLN A 261 18.93 7.81 16.38
C GLN A 261 17.65 8.02 15.56
N VAL A 262 17.64 8.97 14.60
CA VAL A 262 16.52 9.13 13.66
C VAL A 262 16.43 7.92 12.73
N LEU A 263 17.55 7.48 12.15
CA LEU A 263 17.61 6.28 11.31
C LEU A 263 17.17 5.02 12.07
N GLU A 264 17.58 4.88 13.34
CA GLU A 264 17.18 3.76 14.20
C GLU A 264 15.66 3.77 14.45
N LYS A 265 15.05 4.94 14.69
CA LYS A 265 13.60 5.07 14.82
C LYS A 265 12.87 4.66 13.55
N TYR A 266 13.34 5.09 12.37
CA TYR A 266 12.76 4.66 11.10
C TYR A 266 12.86 3.14 10.91
N ARG A 267 14.00 2.52 11.24
CA ARG A 267 14.18 1.07 11.21
C ARG A 267 13.28 0.34 12.22
N MET A 268 13.06 0.92 13.39
CA MET A 268 12.14 0.39 14.40
C MET A 268 10.71 0.39 13.85
N VAL A 269 10.22 1.53 13.34
CA VAL A 269 8.86 1.63 12.77
C VAL A 269 8.66 0.62 11.62
N PHE A 270 9.67 0.44 10.77
CA PHE A 270 9.61 -0.54 9.67
C PHE A 270 9.48 -2.00 10.16
N ARG A 271 10.10 -2.35 11.29
CA ARG A 271 10.13 -3.74 11.82
C ARG A 271 8.99 -4.07 12.78
N HIS A 272 8.35 -3.06 13.36
CA HIS A 272 7.31 -3.24 14.37
C HIS A 272 5.91 -3.22 13.77
N ASP A 273 4.95 -3.79 14.51
CA ASP A 273 3.55 -3.61 14.16
C ASP A 273 3.18 -2.13 14.26
N ARG A 274 2.76 -1.56 13.13
CA ARG A 274 2.37 -0.15 13.03
C ARG A 274 1.00 0.14 13.63
N ALA A 275 0.23 -0.91 13.96
CA ALA A 275 -1.07 -0.85 14.62
C ALA A 275 -2.12 0.05 13.92
N GLY A 276 -1.94 0.40 12.65
CA GLY A 276 -2.80 1.35 11.95
C GLY A 276 -2.50 2.82 12.26
N ARG A 277 -1.46 3.12 13.04
CA ARG A 277 -1.15 4.46 13.56
C ARG A 277 0.15 5.06 13.05
N LEU A 278 1.03 4.24 12.48
CA LEU A 278 2.33 4.68 11.94
C LEU A 278 2.39 4.47 10.43
N VAL A 279 2.78 5.50 9.69
CA VAL A 279 2.90 5.47 8.23
C VAL A 279 4.15 4.67 7.83
N ASP A 280 4.03 3.83 6.79
CA ASP A 280 5.21 3.19 6.20
C ASP A 280 6.19 4.18 5.59
N ALA A 281 7.48 3.89 5.71
CA ALA A 281 8.53 4.69 5.09
C ALA A 281 9.39 3.80 4.20
N GLN A 282 9.57 4.22 2.95
CA GLN A 282 10.50 3.58 2.02
C GLN A 282 11.79 4.39 1.95
N GLU A 283 12.91 3.74 2.23
CA GLU A 283 14.25 4.33 2.17
C GLU A 283 14.76 4.33 0.72
N PHE A 284 15.22 5.48 0.25
CA PHE A 284 15.87 5.66 -1.05
C PHE A 284 17.26 6.25 -0.87
N GLU A 285 18.18 5.80 -1.70
CA GLU A 285 19.56 6.26 -1.71
C GLU A 285 19.95 6.66 -3.13
N HIS A 286 20.84 7.64 -3.22
CA HIS A 286 21.47 8.09 -4.46
C HIS A 286 20.48 8.42 -5.59
N LEU A 287 19.39 9.14 -5.26
CA LEU A 287 18.46 9.62 -6.27
C LEU A 287 19.00 10.86 -6.98
N GLU A 288 18.74 10.95 -8.27
CA GLU A 288 19.10 12.11 -9.10
C GLU A 288 17.86 12.67 -9.79
N PHE A 289 17.73 14.00 -9.77
CA PHE A 289 16.63 14.73 -10.39
C PHE A 289 17.18 15.95 -11.14
N GLU A 290 16.41 16.46 -12.11
CA GLU A 290 16.75 17.73 -12.75
C GLU A 290 16.53 18.90 -11.78
N ARG A 291 17.46 19.85 -11.77
CA ARG A 291 17.39 21.05 -10.93
C ARG A 291 16.18 21.93 -11.26
N SER A 292 15.78 21.96 -12.53
CA SER A 292 14.57 22.65 -13.02
C SER A 292 13.29 22.14 -12.35
N ARG A 293 13.29 20.90 -11.85
CA ARG A 293 12.15 20.29 -11.16
C ARG A 293 12.04 20.71 -9.70
N PHE A 294 12.89 21.60 -9.18
CA PHE A 294 12.77 22.09 -7.81
C PHE A 294 12.35 23.55 -7.81
N SER A 295 11.33 23.88 -7.00
CA SER A 295 11.08 25.27 -6.68
C SER A 295 12.30 25.89 -6.00
N ARG A 296 12.61 27.15 -6.35
CA ARG A 296 13.76 27.87 -5.80
C ARG A 296 13.78 27.85 -4.26
N ARG A 297 12.62 28.11 -3.65
CA ARG A 297 12.43 28.10 -2.19
C ARG A 297 12.78 26.73 -1.57
N LEU A 298 12.39 25.64 -2.20
CA LEU A 298 12.72 24.29 -1.72
C LEU A 298 14.21 24.02 -1.83
N LEU A 299 14.82 24.30 -2.98
CA LEU A 299 16.23 23.98 -3.21
C LEU A 299 17.15 24.77 -2.28
N GLU A 300 16.90 26.08 -2.12
CA GLU A 300 17.63 26.92 -1.15
C GLU A 300 17.50 26.34 0.27
N ARG A 301 16.32 25.85 0.65
CA ARG A 301 16.10 25.24 1.97
C ARG A 301 16.85 23.93 2.15
N LEU A 302 16.80 23.04 1.16
CA LEU A 302 17.50 21.75 1.20
C LEU A 302 19.01 21.95 1.32
N LEU A 303 19.58 22.87 0.54
CA LEU A 303 21.01 23.18 0.62
C LEU A 303 21.41 23.82 1.96
N ALA A 304 20.54 24.64 2.55
CA ALA A 304 20.83 25.28 3.84
C ALA A 304 20.70 24.32 5.04
N THR A 305 19.86 23.29 4.94
CA THR A 305 19.48 22.45 6.09
C THR A 305 19.92 21.00 5.99
N ALA A 306 20.24 20.52 4.78
CA ALA A 306 20.51 19.12 4.48
C ALA A 306 21.58 18.99 3.37
N GLY A 307 22.57 19.90 3.33
CA GLY A 307 23.62 19.96 2.32
C GLY A 307 24.59 18.77 2.37
N GLU A 308 24.67 18.02 3.48
CA GLU A 308 25.42 16.76 3.51
C GLU A 308 24.70 15.64 2.72
N SER A 309 23.37 15.74 2.59
CA SER A 309 22.51 14.79 1.88
C SER A 309 22.08 15.24 0.49
N VAL A 310 22.02 16.56 0.23
CA VAL A 310 21.55 17.15 -1.03
C VAL A 310 22.68 17.94 -1.69
N LEU A 311 23.06 17.54 -2.89
CA LEU A 311 24.10 18.17 -3.68
C LEU A 311 23.53 18.69 -5.00
N VAL A 312 24.05 19.82 -5.47
CA VAL A 312 23.74 20.36 -6.80
C VAL A 312 24.99 20.29 -7.64
N ASP A 313 24.92 19.60 -8.76
CA ASP A 313 25.98 19.56 -9.77
C ASP A 313 25.40 20.01 -11.12
N GLY A 314 25.78 21.21 -11.55
CA GLY A 314 25.24 21.85 -12.75
C GLY A 314 23.71 21.91 -12.77
N SER A 315 23.11 21.12 -13.67
CA SER A 315 21.67 21.01 -13.88
C SER A 315 21.01 19.85 -13.11
N ARG A 316 21.75 19.13 -12.27
CA ARG A 316 21.26 17.98 -11.50
C ARG A 316 21.24 18.27 -10.00
N VAL A 317 20.30 17.62 -9.31
CA VAL A 317 20.20 17.57 -7.86
C VAL A 317 20.32 16.11 -7.45
N ALA A 318 21.39 15.78 -6.71
CA ALA A 318 21.60 14.45 -6.16
C ALA A 318 21.20 14.43 -4.68
N ILE A 319 20.36 13.47 -4.30
CA ILE A 319 19.94 13.25 -2.92
C ILE A 319 20.47 11.89 -2.47
N ARG A 320 21.46 11.91 -1.57
CA ARG A 320 22.16 10.72 -1.08
C ARG A 320 21.25 9.78 -0.31
N HIS A 321 20.33 10.33 0.49
CA HIS A 321 19.42 9.55 1.32
C HIS A 321 18.14 10.32 1.60
N LEU A 322 16.99 9.68 1.36
CA LEU A 322 15.67 10.20 1.71
C LEU A 322 14.70 9.06 2.06
N TYR A 323 13.64 9.40 2.78
CA TYR A 323 12.46 8.54 2.93
C TYR A 323 11.31 9.05 2.09
N THR A 324 10.51 8.14 1.54
CA THR A 324 9.18 8.46 1.02
C THR A 324 8.12 7.90 1.95
N GLU A 325 7.09 8.68 2.23
CA GLU A 325 5.92 8.27 3.01
C GLU A 325 4.64 8.67 2.27
N ARG A 326 3.52 8.00 2.55
CA ARG A 326 2.20 8.44 2.06
C ARG A 326 1.95 9.88 2.52
N ARG A 327 1.51 10.74 1.60
CA ARG A 327 1.08 12.10 1.93
C ARG A 327 -0.26 12.06 2.65
N ILE A 328 -0.31 12.67 3.82
CA ILE A 328 -1.53 12.91 4.58
C ILE A 328 -1.71 14.41 4.81
N VAL A 329 -2.94 14.86 5.06
CA VAL A 329 -3.18 16.23 5.51
C VAL A 329 -2.76 16.33 6.98
N PRO A 330 -1.84 17.25 7.34
CA PRO A 330 -1.49 17.47 8.74
C PRO A 330 -2.72 17.78 9.58
N LEU A 331 -2.83 17.17 10.77
CA LEU A 331 -4.03 17.26 11.62
C LEU A 331 -4.38 18.71 11.96
N ASN A 332 -3.39 19.56 12.25
CA ASN A 332 -3.61 20.98 12.53
C ASN A 332 -4.28 21.72 11.34
N LEU A 333 -3.90 21.38 10.11
CA LEU A 333 -4.53 21.94 8.91
C LEU A 333 -5.93 21.38 8.71
N TYR A 334 -6.12 20.08 8.91
CA TYR A 334 -7.41 19.41 8.77
C TYR A 334 -8.46 19.98 9.74
N LEU A 335 -8.09 20.14 11.02
CA LEU A 335 -8.96 20.72 12.05
C LEU A 335 -9.32 22.19 11.76
N ALA A 336 -8.45 22.92 11.07
CA ALA A 336 -8.70 24.31 10.69
C ALA A 336 -9.58 24.45 9.44
N SER A 337 -9.59 23.45 8.55
CA SER A 337 -10.29 23.51 7.26
C SER A 337 -11.63 22.79 7.22
N GLU A 338 -11.81 21.74 8.02
CA GLU A 338 -13.01 20.90 7.94
C GLU A 338 -14.16 21.39 8.85
N PRO A 339 -15.42 21.08 8.48
CA PRO A 339 -16.57 21.37 9.33
C PRO A 339 -16.47 20.71 10.71
N GLU A 340 -17.05 21.35 11.73
CA GLU A 340 -16.98 20.93 13.14
C GLU A 340 -17.27 19.42 13.36
N PRO A 341 -18.30 18.79 12.76
CA PRO A 341 -18.54 17.36 12.97
C PRO A 341 -17.38 16.47 12.52
N ARG A 342 -16.71 16.81 11.41
CA ARG A 342 -15.54 16.07 10.91
C ARG A 342 -14.29 16.38 11.71
N ALA A 343 -14.11 17.62 12.14
CA ALA A 343 -13.01 18.01 13.01
C ALA A 343 -13.07 17.29 14.37
N VAL A 344 -14.27 17.20 14.97
CA VAL A 344 -14.50 16.46 16.22
C VAL A 344 -14.20 14.96 16.04
N ALA A 345 -14.70 14.35 14.96
CA ALA A 345 -14.41 12.94 14.68
C ALA A 345 -12.90 12.67 14.53
N ALA A 346 -12.17 13.56 13.84
CA ALA A 346 -10.71 13.43 13.71
C ALA A 346 -9.96 13.65 15.03
N ALA A 347 -10.42 14.58 15.87
CA ALA A 347 -9.84 14.79 17.20
C ALA A 347 -10.06 13.58 18.13
N LEU A 348 -11.21 12.91 18.02
CA LEU A 348 -11.50 11.67 18.73
C LEU A 348 -10.66 10.49 18.23
N ASP A 349 -10.39 10.39 16.92
CA ASP A 349 -9.51 9.34 16.39
C ASP A 349 -8.02 9.57 16.74
N PHE A 350 -7.62 10.83 16.94
CA PHE A 350 -6.28 11.19 17.39
C PHE A 350 -5.97 10.82 18.84
N GLY A 351 -6.97 10.95 19.73
CA GLY A 351 -6.87 10.62 21.16
C GLY A 351 -6.84 9.13 21.42
#